data_AF-A0A382LFR5-F1
#
_entry.id   AF-A0A382LFR5-F1
#
_cell.length_a   1.000
_cell.length_b   1.000
_cell.length_c   1.000
_cell.angle_alpha   90.00
_cell.angle_beta   90.00
_cell.angle_gamma   90.00
#
_symmetry.space_group_name_H-M   'P 1'
#
loop_
_entity.id
_entity.type
_entity.pdbx_description
1 polymer ?
#
loop_
_entity_poly.entity_id
_entity_poly.type
_entity_poly.pdbx_seq_one_letter_code
_entity_poly.pdbx_strand_id
1 'polypeptide(L)'
;MTKDIKLSDLLTKDQLQEIKQRREWRNILSLISIWSQMILCMLLFYFFPSWITLFLGVVVIGSRQFALAVLMHEGAHKLLFSNLFINDWVSQWLCAYPIFQDTRPYRPYHLKHHKFTETDQDPDLSLSAPFPITKASFMRKIIRDLSGLTGI
;
A
#
# COMPACT_ATOMS: atom_id res chain seq x y z
N MET A 1 -18.78 -3.52 -27.93
CA MET A 1 -19.12 -3.74 -26.51
C MET A 1 -18.71 -5.16 -26.16
N THR A 2 -17.53 -5.33 -25.57
CA THR A 2 -17.16 -6.61 -24.95
C THR A 2 -18.13 -6.87 -23.80
N LYS A 3 -18.76 -8.05 -23.80
CA LYS A 3 -19.66 -8.48 -22.73
C LYS A 3 -18.88 -8.48 -21.41
N ASP A 4 -19.38 -7.82 -20.37
CA ASP A 4 -18.75 -7.86 -19.05
C ASP A 4 -18.79 -9.30 -18.54
N ILE A 5 -17.65 -9.98 -18.62
CA ILE A 5 -17.48 -11.35 -18.12
C ILE A 5 -17.49 -11.28 -16.59
N LYS A 6 -18.45 -11.93 -15.93
CA LYS A 6 -18.46 -12.00 -14.48
C LYS A 6 -17.48 -13.07 -14.02
N LEU A 7 -16.88 -12.90 -12.84
CA LEU A 7 -16.01 -13.93 -12.24
C LEU A 7 -16.73 -15.29 -12.09
N SER A 8 -18.04 -15.26 -11.82
CA SER A 8 -18.90 -16.46 -11.75
C SER A 8 -19.06 -17.19 -13.08
N ASP A 9 -18.79 -16.52 -14.20
CA ASP A 9 -18.86 -17.11 -15.53
C ASP A 9 -17.55 -17.87 -15.86
N LEU A 10 -16.48 -17.61 -15.12
CA LEU A 10 -15.14 -18.18 -15.32
C LEU A 10 -14.75 -19.21 -14.26
N LEU A 11 -15.25 -19.08 -13.03
CA LEU A 11 -14.83 -19.88 -11.87
C LEU A 11 -16.01 -20.58 -11.22
N THR A 12 -15.79 -21.82 -10.76
CA THR A 12 -16.77 -22.53 -9.93
C THR A 12 -16.90 -21.89 -8.56
N LYS A 13 -17.98 -22.21 -7.83
CA LYS A 13 -18.19 -21.71 -6.45
C LYS A 13 -17.04 -22.11 -5.53
N ASP A 14 -16.50 -23.32 -5.68
CA ASP A 14 -15.43 -23.83 -4.83
C ASP A 14 -14.12 -23.09 -5.10
N GLN A 15 -13.78 -22.87 -6.39
CA GLN A 15 -12.63 -22.04 -6.79
C GLN A 15 -12.77 -20.60 -6.27
N LEU A 16 -13.98 -20.03 -6.35
CA LEU A 16 -14.26 -18.71 -5.81
C LEU A 16 -14.10 -18.64 -4.29
N GLN A 17 -14.43 -19.71 -3.56
CA GLN A 17 -14.22 -19.75 -2.11
C GLN A 17 -12.74 -19.91 -1.77
N GLU A 18 -12.01 -20.73 -2.51
CA GLU A 18 -10.58 -20.93 -2.32
C GLU A 18 -9.80 -19.62 -2.46
N ILE A 19 -10.01 -18.86 -3.54
CA ILE A 19 -9.32 -17.57 -3.75
C ILE A 19 -9.73 -16.48 -2.75
N LYS A 20 -10.91 -16.63 -2.10
CA LYS A 20 -11.39 -15.70 -1.07
C LYS A 20 -10.86 -16.04 0.32
N GLN A 21 -10.18 -17.18 0.49
CA GLN A 21 -9.69 -17.60 1.79
C GLN A 21 -8.62 -16.62 2.30
N ARG A 22 -8.90 -16.00 3.45
CA ARG A 22 -7.97 -15.07 4.11
C ARG A 22 -7.13 -15.83 5.13
N ARG A 23 -5.82 -15.54 5.16
CA ARG A 23 -4.89 -16.09 6.17
C ARG A 23 -4.48 -14.99 7.13
N GLU A 24 -5.37 -14.63 8.06
CA GLU A 24 -5.21 -13.46 8.95
C GLU A 24 -3.93 -13.48 9.78
N TRP A 25 -3.48 -14.67 10.22
CA TRP A 25 -2.23 -14.80 10.98
C TRP A 25 -1.01 -14.26 10.21
N ARG A 26 -1.00 -14.35 8.86
CA ARG A 26 0.07 -13.77 8.05
C ARG A 26 0.05 -12.25 8.15
N ASN A 27 -1.13 -11.64 8.14
CA ASN A 27 -1.29 -10.18 8.27
C ASN A 27 -0.84 -9.71 9.65
N ILE A 28 -1.15 -10.47 10.71
CA ILE A 28 -0.67 -10.21 12.08
C ILE A 28 0.86 -10.28 12.14
N LEU A 29 1.47 -11.33 11.59
CA LEU A 29 2.93 -11.45 11.57
C LEU A 29 3.59 -10.35 10.75
N SER A 30 2.99 -9.95 9.62
CA SER A 30 3.46 -8.81 8.83
C SER A 30 3.44 -7.52 9.64
N LEU A 31 2.33 -7.21 10.33
CA LEU A 31 2.23 -6.03 11.19
C LEU A 31 3.29 -6.03 12.30
N ILE A 32 3.40 -7.14 13.03
CA ILE A 32 4.39 -7.28 14.12
C ILE A 32 5.81 -7.11 13.57
N SER A 33 6.14 -7.75 12.45
CA SER A 33 7.45 -7.66 11.82
C SER A 33 7.80 -6.24 11.40
N ILE A 34 6.87 -5.56 10.72
CA ILE A 34 7.06 -4.18 10.22
C ILE A 34 7.30 -3.23 11.41
N TRP A 35 6.42 -3.24 12.41
CA TRP A 35 6.53 -2.36 13.57
C TRP A 35 7.77 -2.68 14.42
N SER A 36 8.09 -3.96 14.62
CA SER A 36 9.29 -4.36 15.37
C SER A 36 10.56 -3.86 14.69
N GLN A 37 10.64 -3.94 13.35
CA GLN A 37 11.78 -3.43 12.59
C GLN A 37 11.90 -1.90 12.71
N MET A 38 10.78 -1.17 12.62
CA MET A 38 10.78 0.29 12.80
C MET A 38 11.23 0.67 14.21
N ILE A 39 10.66 0.06 15.25
CA ILE A 39 11.01 0.33 16.65
C ILE A 39 12.47 -0.02 16.94
N LEU A 40 12.93 -1.20 16.52
CA LEU A 40 14.32 -1.62 16.73
C LEU A 40 15.29 -0.67 16.02
N CYS A 41 14.96 -0.19 14.82
CA CYS A 41 15.80 0.74 14.10
C CYS A 41 15.86 2.11 14.78
N MET A 42 14.73 2.60 15.30
CA MET A 42 14.68 3.83 16.11
C MET A 42 15.49 3.68 17.41
N LEU A 43 15.38 2.55 18.10
CA LEU A 43 16.16 2.26 19.31
C LEU A 43 17.67 2.18 19.01
N LEU A 44 18.05 1.54 17.90
CA LEU A 44 19.44 1.46 17.47
C LEU A 44 20.04 2.86 17.26
N PHE A 45 19.31 3.75 16.58
CA PHE A 45 19.76 5.13 16.40
C PHE A 45 19.81 5.90 17.73
N TYR A 46 18.81 5.72 18.60
CA TYR A 46 18.76 6.36 19.91
C TYR A 46 19.97 6.01 20.79
N PHE A 47 20.35 4.73 20.87
CA PHE A 47 21.48 4.29 21.69
C PHE A 47 22.84 4.48 21.03
N PHE A 48 22.91 4.46 19.69
CA PHE A 48 24.15 4.55 18.93
C PHE A 48 24.02 5.58 17.79
N PRO A 49 23.88 6.89 18.11
CA PRO A 49 23.68 7.90 17.09
C PRO A 49 24.94 8.08 16.23
N SER A 50 24.80 7.83 14.93
CA SER A 50 25.87 7.98 13.95
C SER A 50 25.27 8.18 12.55
N TRP A 51 26.07 8.63 11.59
CA TRP A 51 25.65 8.70 10.19
C TRP A 51 25.26 7.34 9.62
N ILE A 52 25.89 6.26 10.09
CA ILE A 52 25.60 4.89 9.64
C ILE A 52 24.23 4.45 10.15
N THR A 53 23.96 4.62 11.45
CA THR A 53 22.67 4.24 12.05
C THR A 53 21.53 5.14 11.56
N LEU A 54 21.81 6.41 11.25
CA LEU A 54 20.84 7.29 10.58
C LEU A 54 20.48 6.78 9.19
N PHE A 55 21.48 6.50 8.35
CA PHE A 55 21.26 6.01 6.98
C PHE A 55 20.51 4.67 6.97
N LEU A 56 20.91 3.75 7.85
CA LEU A 56 20.20 2.49 8.04
C LEU A 56 18.75 2.72 8.47
N GLY A 57 18.53 3.67 9.39
CA GLY A 57 17.22 4.18 9.80
C GLY A 57 16.35 4.57 8.62
N VAL A 58 16.85 5.49 7.78
CA VAL A 58 16.14 5.98 6.60
C VAL A 58 15.75 4.85 5.66
N VAL A 59 16.69 3.94 5.34
CA VAL A 59 16.44 2.84 4.41
C VAL A 59 15.43 1.84 4.98
N VAL A 60 15.64 1.38 6.22
CA VAL A 60 14.77 0.37 6.84
C VAL A 60 13.38 0.94 7.08
N ILE A 61 13.29 2.09 7.75
CA ILE A 61 12.00 2.72 8.07
C ILE A 61 11.28 3.11 6.79
N GLY A 62 11.94 3.72 5.80
CA GLY A 62 11.32 4.07 4.52
C GLY A 62 10.73 2.85 3.81
N SER A 63 11.45 1.72 3.78
CA SER A 63 10.92 0.47 3.21
C SER A 63 9.72 -0.08 4.01
N ARG A 64 9.69 0.14 5.33
CA ARG A 64 8.59 -0.29 6.20
C ARG A 64 7.36 0.60 6.07
N GLN A 65 7.53 1.90 5.84
CA GLN A 65 6.44 2.80 5.50
C GLN A 65 5.75 2.35 4.21
N PHE A 66 6.51 1.96 3.18
CA PHE A 66 5.92 1.37 1.98
C PHE A 66 5.15 0.07 2.27
N ALA A 67 5.70 -0.82 3.11
CA ALA A 67 5.01 -2.04 3.52
C ALA A 67 3.70 -1.75 4.28
N LEU A 68 3.66 -0.70 5.13
CA LEU A 68 2.42 -0.24 5.77
C LEU A 68 1.41 0.28 4.74
N ALA A 69 1.85 1.00 3.69
CA ALA A 69 0.98 1.43 2.60
C ALA A 69 0.33 0.24 1.88
N VAL A 70 1.08 -0.85 1.67
CA VAL A 70 0.54 -2.10 1.11
C VAL A 70 -0.51 -2.72 2.04
N LEU A 71 -0.28 -2.79 3.35
CA LEU A 71 -1.28 -3.30 4.29
C LEU A 71 -2.50 -2.38 4.41
N MET A 72 -2.30 -1.07 4.30
CA MET A 72 -3.39 -0.09 4.21
C MET A 72 -4.24 -0.36 2.96
N HIS A 73 -3.62 -0.60 1.80
CA HIS A 73 -4.29 -1.00 0.55
C HIS A 73 -5.15 -2.25 0.76
N GLU A 74 -4.61 -3.32 1.35
CA GLU A 74 -5.39 -4.52 1.68
C GLU A 74 -6.58 -4.21 2.61
N GLY A 75 -6.38 -3.30 3.58
CA GLY A 75 -7.44 -2.81 4.45
C GLY A 75 -8.50 -1.97 3.72
N ALA A 76 -8.13 -1.27 2.64
CA ALA A 76 -9.07 -0.57 1.77
C ALA A 76 -10.00 -1.58 1.06
N HIS A 77 -9.45 -2.71 0.62
CA HIS A 77 -10.19 -3.84 0.02
C HIS A 77 -10.99 -4.69 1.03
N LYS A 78 -10.90 -4.40 2.34
CA LYS A 78 -11.50 -5.22 3.41
C LYS A 78 -10.95 -6.65 3.43
N LEU A 79 -9.68 -6.81 3.08
CA LEU A 79 -8.98 -8.09 3.03
C LEU A 79 -7.95 -8.27 4.15
N LEU A 80 -7.68 -7.22 4.93
CA LEU A 80 -6.73 -7.27 6.03
C LEU A 80 -7.25 -8.15 7.19
N PHE A 81 -8.53 -8.02 7.55
CA PHE A 81 -9.20 -8.88 8.54
C PHE A 81 -10.66 -9.14 8.14
N SER A 82 -11.18 -10.30 8.52
CA SER A 82 -12.57 -10.71 8.29
C SER A 82 -13.57 -9.87 9.08
N ASN A 83 -13.22 -9.48 10.32
CA ASN A 83 -14.00 -8.53 11.10
C ASN A 83 -13.76 -7.11 10.55
N LEU A 84 -14.81 -6.50 10.00
CA LEU A 84 -14.73 -5.20 9.34
C LEU A 84 -14.34 -4.05 10.28
N PHE A 85 -14.74 -4.11 11.55
CA PHE A 85 -14.35 -3.12 12.54
C PHE A 85 -12.85 -3.20 12.83
N ILE A 86 -12.33 -4.42 13.07
CA ILE A 86 -10.89 -4.65 13.28
C ILE A 86 -10.10 -4.26 12.03
N ASN A 87 -10.56 -4.64 10.84
CA ASN A 87 -9.94 -4.28 9.57
C ASN A 87 -9.77 -2.76 9.45
N ASP A 88 -10.85 -2.00 9.68
CA ASP A 88 -10.83 -0.55 9.54
C ASP A 88 -9.99 0.11 10.60
N TRP A 89 -10.09 -0.35 11.85
CA TRP A 89 -9.30 0.20 12.94
C TRP A 89 -7.81 -0.04 12.70
N VAL A 90 -7.39 -1.27 12.39
CA VAL A 90 -5.99 -1.61 12.17
C VAL A 90 -5.43 -0.92 10.92
N SER A 91 -6.17 -0.96 9.81
CA SER A 91 -5.76 -0.28 8.57
C SER A 91 -5.57 1.23 8.80
N GLN A 92 -6.45 1.87 9.56
CA GLN A 92 -6.34 3.30 9.85
C GLN A 92 -5.17 3.61 10.78
N TRP A 93 -5.14 2.98 11.95
CA TRP A 93 -4.28 3.39 13.06
C TRP A 93 -2.87 2.80 12.98
N LEU A 94 -2.75 1.56 12.50
CA LEU A 94 -1.47 0.86 12.48
C LEU A 94 -0.82 0.83 11.09
N CYS A 95 -1.55 1.19 10.03
CA CYS A 95 -1.00 1.24 8.67
C CYS A 95 -1.01 2.66 8.08
N ALA A 96 -2.15 3.34 8.03
CA ALA A 96 -2.30 4.60 7.29
C ALA A 96 -1.73 5.83 8.02
N TYR A 97 -2.19 6.13 9.24
CA TYR A 97 -1.73 7.31 9.98
C TYR A 97 -0.23 7.36 10.25
N PRO A 98 0.48 6.24 10.56
CA PRO A 98 1.94 6.24 10.74
C PRO A 98 2.72 6.73 9.52
N ILE A 99 2.11 6.74 8.34
CA ILE A 99 2.70 7.20 7.08
C ILE A 99 1.95 8.40 6.49
N PHE A 100 1.20 9.12 7.33
CA PHE A 100 0.43 10.31 6.96
C PHE A 100 -0.61 10.07 5.85
N GLN A 101 -1.23 8.89 5.86
CA GLN A 101 -2.32 8.50 4.95
C GLN A 101 -3.64 8.29 5.70
N ASP A 102 -4.74 8.17 4.96
CA ASP A 102 -6.06 7.87 5.53
C ASP A 102 -6.83 6.83 4.69
N THR A 103 -7.13 5.67 5.27
CA THR A 103 -7.85 4.58 4.60
C THR A 103 -9.26 4.98 4.18
N ARG A 104 -9.94 5.84 4.94
CA ARG A 104 -11.36 6.16 4.71
C ARG A 104 -11.60 6.95 3.41
N PRO A 105 -10.93 8.08 3.14
CA PRO A 105 -11.04 8.78 1.86
C PRO A 105 -10.32 8.04 0.73
N TYR A 106 -9.25 7.29 1.03
CA TYR A 106 -8.54 6.50 0.02
C TYR A 106 -9.41 5.40 -0.59
N ARG A 107 -10.16 4.65 0.24
CA ARG A 107 -10.94 3.50 -0.20
C ARG A 107 -11.89 3.76 -1.38
N PRO A 108 -12.84 4.73 -1.33
CA PRO A 108 -13.77 4.93 -2.43
C PRO A 108 -13.07 5.37 -3.73
N TYR A 109 -12.03 6.20 -3.63
CA TYR A 109 -11.18 6.59 -4.76
C TYR A 109 -10.50 5.37 -5.39
N HIS A 110 -9.85 4.57 -4.54
CA HIS A 110 -9.06 3.42 -4.96
C HIS A 110 -9.92 2.28 -5.53
N LEU A 111 -11.09 2.02 -4.94
CA LEU A 111 -12.02 1.03 -5.49
C LEU A 111 -12.63 1.48 -6.82
N LYS A 112 -12.74 2.80 -7.06
CA LYS A 112 -13.12 3.32 -8.38
C LYS A 112 -12.04 3.02 -9.41
N HIS A 113 -10.76 3.25 -9.07
CA HIS A 113 -9.63 2.84 -9.90
C HIS A 113 -9.71 1.35 -10.25
N HIS A 114 -9.76 0.44 -9.27
CA HIS A 114 -9.83 -1.01 -9.54
C HIS A 114 -11.05 -1.46 -10.35
N LYS A 115 -12.17 -0.75 -10.24
CA LYS A 115 -13.39 -1.08 -10.99
C LYS A 115 -13.27 -0.67 -12.47
N PHE A 116 -12.54 0.40 -12.75
CA PHE A 116 -12.50 1.04 -14.07
C PHE A 116 -11.09 1.11 -14.64
N THR A 117 -10.15 0.30 -14.13
CA THR A 117 -8.72 0.32 -14.47
C THR A 117 -8.48 0.46 -15.96
N GLU A 118 -7.67 1.45 -16.34
CA GLU A 118 -7.29 1.75 -17.74
C GLU A 118 -8.47 2.08 -18.68
N THR A 119 -9.61 2.51 -18.13
CA THR A 119 -10.72 3.10 -18.90
C THR A 119 -10.81 4.60 -18.65
N ASP A 120 -11.61 5.31 -19.44
CA ASP A 120 -11.86 6.75 -19.28
C ASP A 120 -12.44 7.14 -17.90
N GLN A 121 -12.97 6.17 -17.14
CA GLN A 121 -13.52 6.39 -15.80
C GLN A 121 -12.52 6.14 -14.67
N ASP A 122 -11.31 5.68 -15.00
CA ASP A 122 -10.23 5.48 -14.04
C ASP A 122 -9.71 6.83 -13.54
N PRO A 123 -9.82 7.16 -12.23
CA PRO A 123 -9.24 8.39 -11.71
C PRO A 123 -7.70 8.45 -11.84
N ASP A 124 -7.02 7.30 -11.95
CA ASP A 124 -5.56 7.21 -12.07
C ASP A 124 -5.07 7.16 -13.52
N LEU A 125 -5.94 7.23 -14.53
CA LEU A 125 -5.55 7.10 -15.95
C LEU A 125 -4.43 8.09 -16.35
N SER A 126 -4.49 9.31 -15.83
CA SER A 126 -3.47 10.34 -16.11
C SER A 126 -2.06 9.96 -15.60
N LEU A 127 -1.98 9.01 -14.65
CA LEU A 127 -0.74 8.50 -14.08
C LEU A 127 -0.15 7.36 -14.92
N SER A 128 -1.00 6.52 -15.55
CA SER A 128 -0.59 5.31 -16.28
C SER A 128 -0.54 5.48 -17.81
N ALA A 129 -1.48 6.21 -18.41
CA ALA A 129 -1.56 6.44 -19.86
C ALA A 129 -0.28 7.01 -20.52
N PRO A 130 0.56 7.84 -19.85
CA PRO A 130 1.79 8.35 -20.44
C PRO A 130 2.92 7.32 -20.61
N PHE A 131 2.77 6.08 -20.13
CA PHE A 131 3.80 5.05 -20.29
C PHE A 131 3.80 4.47 -21.72
N PRO A 132 4.98 4.14 -22.28
CA PRO A 132 6.31 4.25 -21.68
C PRO A 132 6.86 5.69 -21.66
N ILE A 133 7.49 6.08 -20.55
CA ILE A 133 8.10 7.40 -20.39
C ILE A 133 9.58 7.43 -20.81
N THR A 134 10.09 8.61 -21.17
CA THR A 134 11.51 8.79 -21.48
C THR A 134 12.40 8.68 -20.23
N LYS A 135 13.68 8.32 -20.41
CA LYS A 135 14.69 8.30 -19.32
C LYS A 135 14.81 9.65 -18.61
N ALA A 136 14.74 10.76 -19.35
CA ALA A 136 14.76 12.11 -18.78
C ALA A 136 13.55 12.37 -17.87
N SER A 137 12.35 11.93 -18.30
CA SER A 137 11.14 12.02 -17.49
C SER A 137 11.24 11.19 -16.21
N PHE A 138 11.79 9.97 -16.31
CA PHE A 138 12.05 9.11 -15.16
C PHE A 138 13.04 9.74 -14.17
N MET A 139 14.18 10.25 -14.64
CA MET A 139 15.18 10.89 -13.78
C MET A 139 14.65 12.14 -13.07
N ARG A 140 13.83 12.95 -13.74
CA ARG A 140 13.15 14.09 -13.11
C ARG A 140 12.26 13.65 -11.95
N LYS A 141 11.49 12.55 -12.10
CA LYS A 141 10.65 12.01 -11.03
C LYS A 141 11.50 11.54 -9.84
N ILE A 142 12.59 10.81 -10.09
CA ILE A 142 13.52 10.39 -9.02
C ILE A 142 14.08 11.59 -8.27
N ILE A 143 14.58 12.61 -8.96
CA ILE A 143 15.17 13.80 -8.32
C ILE A 143 14.11 14.54 -7.50
N ARG A 144 12.89 14.71 -8.04
CA ARG A 144 11.79 15.35 -7.32
C ARG A 144 11.43 14.61 -6.03
N ASP A 145 11.38 13.28 -6.08
CA ASP A 145 11.02 12.48 -4.91
C ASP A 145 12.15 12.44 -3.87
N LEU A 146 13.42 12.32 -4.30
CA LEU A 146 14.59 12.36 -3.40
C LEU A 146 14.85 13.74 -2.77
N SER A 147 14.48 14.82 -3.47
CA SER A 147 14.59 16.19 -2.94
C SER A 147 13.43 16.58 -2.03
N GLY A 148 12.38 15.76 -1.94
CA GLY A 148 11.19 16.06 -1.14
C GLY A 148 10.27 17.12 -1.74
N LEU A 149 10.52 17.58 -2.98
CA LEU A 149 9.68 18.57 -3.67
C LEU A 149 8.23 18.10 -3.86
N THR A 150 7.99 16.80 -3.86
CA THR A 150 6.64 16.22 -3.92
C THR A 150 5.78 16.57 -2.70
N GLY A 151 6.40 16.98 -1.58
CA GLY A 151 5.71 17.32 -0.32
C GLY A 151 5.50 18.82 -0.06
N ILE A 152 5.82 19.70 -1.02
CA ILE A 152 5.61 21.17 -0.97
C ILE A 152 4.43 21.51 -1.88
#